data_AF-A0A0X8NVK5-F1
#
_entry.id   AF-A0A0X8NVK5-F1
#
_cell.length_a   1.000
_cell.length_b   1.000
_cell.length_c   1.000
_cell.angle_alpha   90.00
_cell.angle_beta   90.00
_cell.angle_gamma   90.00
#
_symmetry.space_group_name_H-M   'P 1'
#
loop_
_entity.id
_entity.type
_entity.pdbx_description
1 polymer ?
#
loop_
_entity_poly.entity_id
_entity_poly.type
_entity_poly.pdbx_seq_one_letter_code
_entity_poly.pdbx_strand_id
1 'polypeptide(L)'
;MFKPVLIAATLILAPQWAWAHAHLQRATPADKAEVATPSSVSASFSEGLEPAFSSLTVLDAAGKPAVTAKAAPAPGDDKTLVLPVAKPLPAGAYTVKWQALSKDGHKTDGAWTFTVKP
;
A
#
# COMPACT_ATOMS: atom_id res chain seq x y z
N MET A 1 53.83 37.16 -9.66
CA MET A 1 53.60 35.90 -10.43
C MET A 1 52.66 35.04 -9.60
N PHE A 2 51.34 35.17 -9.80
CA PHE A 2 50.31 34.51 -8.98
C PHE A 2 49.97 33.15 -9.59
N LYS A 3 50.17 32.06 -8.84
CA LYS A 3 49.74 30.71 -9.24
C LYS A 3 48.28 30.53 -8.83
N PRO A 4 47.36 30.18 -9.74
CA PRO A 4 45.99 29.86 -9.37
C PRO A 4 45.96 28.47 -8.72
N VAL A 5 45.48 28.39 -7.48
CA VAL A 5 45.16 27.12 -6.82
C VAL A 5 43.78 26.70 -7.33
N LEU A 6 43.73 25.68 -8.17
CA LEU A 6 42.48 25.02 -8.55
C LEU A 6 42.03 24.14 -7.37
N ILE A 7 41.07 24.64 -6.59
CA ILE A 7 40.35 23.81 -5.61
C ILE A 7 39.36 22.96 -6.41
N ALA A 8 39.70 21.70 -6.62
CA ALA A 8 38.78 20.72 -7.18
C ALA A 8 37.71 20.39 -6.11
N ALA A 9 36.50 20.92 -6.28
CA ALA A 9 35.36 20.56 -5.44
C ALA A 9 34.93 19.13 -5.77
N THR A 10 35.24 18.18 -4.89
CA THR A 10 34.78 16.80 -5.01
C THR A 10 33.30 16.74 -4.64
N LEU A 11 32.43 16.59 -5.65
CA LEU A 11 31.01 16.36 -5.45
C LEU A 11 30.82 14.96 -4.84
N ILE A 12 30.58 14.87 -3.54
CA ILE A 12 30.24 13.60 -2.89
C ILE A 12 28.78 13.29 -3.29
N LEU A 13 28.60 12.48 -4.34
CA LEU A 13 27.30 11.87 -4.62
C LEU A 13 27.04 10.81 -3.56
N ALA A 14 26.27 11.15 -2.53
CA ALA A 14 25.71 10.16 -1.63
C ALA A 14 24.72 9.27 -2.42
N PRO A 15 24.76 7.93 -2.27
CA PRO A 15 23.81 7.06 -2.94
C PRO A 15 22.40 7.38 -2.41
N GLN A 16 21.55 7.92 -3.29
CA GLN A 16 20.15 8.07 -2.97
C GLN A 16 19.55 6.65 -2.97
N TRP A 17 19.11 6.18 -1.81
CA TRP A 17 18.32 4.96 -1.73
C TRP A 17 16.99 5.20 -2.45
N ALA A 18 16.97 4.97 -3.75
CA ALA A 18 15.73 4.86 -4.50
C ALA A 18 15.06 3.55 -4.05
N TRP A 19 13.99 3.65 -3.27
CA TRP A 19 13.13 2.49 -3.00
C TRP A 19 12.39 2.14 -4.29
N ALA A 20 12.96 1.22 -5.07
CA ALA A 20 12.34 0.76 -6.30
C ALA A 20 11.00 0.03 -6.02
N HIS A 21 10.92 -0.70 -4.91
CA HIS A 21 9.78 -1.56 -4.59
C HIS A 21 8.61 -0.79 -3.96
N ALA A 22 7.37 -1.13 -4.36
CA ALA A 22 6.18 -0.67 -3.65
C ALA A 22 6.10 -1.24 -2.23
N HIS A 23 6.07 -0.36 -1.23
CA HIS A 23 5.84 -0.68 0.17
C HIS A 23 4.54 -0.06 0.66
N LEU A 24 3.76 -0.80 1.46
CA LEU A 24 2.56 -0.27 2.11
C LEU A 24 2.95 0.89 3.04
N GLN A 25 2.43 2.09 2.76
CA GLN A 25 2.66 3.30 3.55
C GLN A 25 1.49 3.59 4.49
N ARG A 26 0.26 3.32 4.04
CA ARG A 26 -0.95 3.57 4.80
C ARG A 26 -2.01 2.54 4.50
N ALA A 27 -2.73 2.11 5.54
CA ALA A 27 -3.90 1.27 5.44
C ALA A 27 -5.11 1.97 6.06
N THR A 28 -6.29 1.77 5.46
CA THR A 28 -7.57 2.16 6.05
C THR A 28 -8.54 0.96 5.94
N PRO A 29 -9.10 0.44 7.06
CA PRO A 29 -8.70 0.70 8.44
C PRO A 29 -7.21 0.45 8.67
N ALA A 30 -6.61 1.19 9.60
CA ALA A 30 -5.20 1.02 9.95
C ALA A 30 -4.93 -0.37 10.56
N ASP A 31 -3.67 -0.81 10.53
CA ASP A 31 -3.31 -2.08 11.16
C ASP A 31 -3.70 -2.08 12.65
N LYS A 32 -4.36 -3.16 13.06
CA LYS A 32 -4.92 -3.42 14.40
C LYS A 32 -5.99 -2.41 14.83
N ALA A 33 -6.54 -1.64 13.90
CA ALA A 33 -7.63 -0.72 14.22
C ALA A 33 -8.90 -1.48 14.61
N GLU A 34 -9.65 -0.91 15.54
CA GLU A 34 -10.99 -1.35 15.91
C GLU A 34 -11.99 -0.31 15.42
N VAL A 35 -12.88 -0.71 14.52
CA VAL A 35 -13.77 0.22 13.79
C VAL A 35 -15.18 -0.35 13.70
N ALA A 36 -16.18 0.50 13.48
CA ALA A 36 -17.45 0.03 12.92
C ALA A 36 -17.22 -0.52 11.50
N THR A 37 -18.22 -1.16 10.89
CA THR A 37 -18.04 -1.67 9.52
C THR A 37 -17.60 -0.55 8.58
N PRO A 38 -16.44 -0.68 7.91
CA PRO A 38 -15.98 0.36 7.02
C PRO A 38 -16.75 0.30 5.71
N SER A 39 -16.91 1.43 5.02
CA SER A 39 -17.48 1.49 3.67
C SER A 39 -16.48 1.05 2.59
N SER A 40 -15.18 1.06 2.90
CA SER A 40 -14.11 0.61 2.03
C SER A 40 -12.87 0.20 2.82
N VAL A 41 -12.04 -0.62 2.20
CA VAL A 41 -10.67 -0.91 2.65
C VAL A 41 -9.71 -0.33 1.63
N SER A 42 -8.70 0.41 2.05
CA SER A 42 -7.70 1.00 1.15
C SER A 42 -6.27 0.80 1.62
N ALA A 43 -5.36 0.79 0.65
CA ALA A 43 -3.93 0.67 0.85
C ALA A 43 -3.21 1.66 -0.06
N SER A 44 -2.40 2.55 0.53
CA SER A 44 -1.53 3.47 -0.19
C SER A 44 -0.09 2.98 -0.12
N PHE A 45 0.62 3.05 -1.25
CA PHE A 45 1.96 2.54 -1.43
C PHE A 45 2.97 3.66 -1.70
N SER A 46 4.26 3.37 -1.54
CA SER A 46 5.34 4.32 -1.87
C SER A 46 5.41 4.64 -3.36
N GLU A 47 5.13 3.63 -4.20
CA GLU A 47 5.27 3.69 -5.64
C GLU A 47 3.95 3.56 -6.38
N GLY A 48 3.93 4.07 -7.62
CA GLY A 48 2.81 3.88 -8.55
C GLY A 48 2.68 2.40 -8.90
N LEU A 49 1.44 1.93 -8.95
CA LEU A 49 1.14 0.52 -9.21
C LEU A 49 0.69 0.29 -10.65
N GLU A 50 0.82 -0.97 -11.07
CA GLU A 50 0.11 -1.56 -12.19
C GLU A 50 -1.19 -2.21 -11.68
N PRO A 51 -2.35 -1.55 -11.80
CA PRO A 51 -3.57 -1.97 -11.10
C PRO A 51 -4.11 -3.32 -11.55
N ALA A 52 -3.89 -3.68 -12.82
CA ALA A 52 -4.34 -4.96 -13.36
C ALA A 52 -3.65 -6.17 -12.70
N PHE A 53 -2.50 -5.96 -12.05
CA PHE A 53 -1.70 -7.00 -11.39
C PHE A 53 -1.62 -6.81 -9.87
N SER A 54 -2.36 -5.84 -9.34
CA SER A 54 -2.39 -5.47 -7.92
C SER A 54 -3.78 -5.73 -7.33
N SER A 55 -3.85 -6.13 -6.06
CA SER A 55 -5.10 -6.56 -5.43
C SER A 55 -5.13 -6.35 -3.93
N LEU A 56 -6.36 -6.22 -3.41
CA LEU A 56 -6.69 -6.33 -1.99
C LEU A 56 -7.70 -7.47 -1.81
N THR A 57 -7.52 -8.29 -0.79
CA THR A 57 -8.46 -9.35 -0.39
C THR A 57 -8.69 -9.27 1.11
N VAL A 58 -9.94 -9.12 1.52
CA VAL A 58 -10.34 -9.12 2.93
C VAL A 58 -10.81 -10.52 3.30
N LEU A 59 -10.17 -11.12 4.30
CA LEU A 59 -10.47 -12.43 4.84
C LEU A 59 -11.08 -12.30 6.23
N ASP A 60 -12.08 -13.13 6.52
CA ASP A 60 -12.61 -13.30 7.88
C ASP A 60 -11.66 -14.14 8.76
N ALA A 61 -12.04 -14.33 10.02
CA ALA A 61 -11.28 -15.13 10.99
C ALA A 61 -11.14 -16.62 10.59
N ALA A 62 -11.98 -17.14 9.69
CA ALA A 62 -11.87 -18.49 9.14
C ALA A 62 -11.02 -18.54 7.86
N GLY A 63 -10.44 -17.40 7.44
CA GLY A 63 -9.63 -17.29 6.23
C GLY A 63 -10.44 -17.25 4.94
N LYS A 64 -11.76 -17.03 5.02
CA LYS A 64 -12.64 -16.95 3.84
C LYS A 64 -12.78 -15.51 3.36
N PRO A 65 -12.88 -15.28 2.03
CA PRO A 65 -13.15 -13.94 1.50
C PRO A 65 -14.44 -13.36 2.07
N ALA A 66 -14.32 -12.21 2.76
CA ALA A 66 -15.44 -11.48 3.35
C ALA A 66 -16.03 -10.44 2.39
N VAL A 67 -15.24 -10.02 1.40
CA VAL A 67 -15.62 -9.02 0.38
C VAL A 67 -15.38 -9.63 -1.00
N THR A 68 -16.38 -9.53 -1.89
CA THR A 68 -16.32 -10.09 -3.25
C THR A 68 -15.99 -9.07 -4.33
N ALA A 69 -16.01 -7.77 -4.01
CA ALA A 69 -15.63 -6.72 -4.93
C ALA A 69 -14.14 -6.82 -5.30
N LYS A 70 -13.76 -6.17 -6.40
CA LYS A 70 -12.36 -6.00 -6.78
C LYS A 70 -11.87 -4.64 -6.31
N ALA A 71 -10.61 -4.57 -5.90
CA ALA A 71 -9.96 -3.30 -5.65
C ALA A 71 -9.70 -2.57 -6.97
N ALA A 72 -9.75 -1.25 -6.92
CA ALA A 72 -9.41 -0.37 -8.04
C ALA A 72 -8.53 0.79 -7.54
N PRO A 73 -7.77 1.46 -8.41
CA PRO A 73 -7.07 2.68 -8.04
C PRO A 73 -8.02 3.74 -7.51
N ALA A 74 -7.55 4.55 -6.57
CA ALA A 74 -8.23 5.77 -6.19
C ALA A 74 -8.29 6.72 -7.40
N PRO A 75 -9.36 7.52 -7.57
CA PRO A 75 -9.46 8.46 -8.68
C PRO A 75 -8.29 9.45 -8.69
N GLY A 76 -7.49 9.44 -9.77
CA GLY A 76 -6.33 10.31 -9.92
C GLY A 76 -5.10 9.91 -9.10
N ASP A 77 -5.11 8.76 -8.42
CA ASP A 77 -3.99 8.25 -7.63
C ASP A 77 -3.74 6.76 -7.91
N ASP A 78 -2.64 6.47 -8.60
CA ASP A 78 -2.21 5.12 -8.97
C ASP A 78 -1.39 4.41 -7.87
N LYS A 79 -1.12 5.09 -6.75
CA LYS A 79 -0.43 4.53 -5.59
C LYS A 79 -1.39 4.00 -4.55
N THR A 80 -2.69 4.23 -4.69
CA THR A 80 -3.70 3.81 -3.71
C THR A 80 -4.70 2.86 -4.34
N LEU A 81 -4.85 1.68 -3.74
CA LEU A 81 -5.95 0.77 -4.04
C LEU A 81 -7.09 0.97 -3.06
N VAL A 82 -8.32 0.91 -3.56
CA VAL A 82 -9.56 1.00 -2.80
C VAL A 82 -10.44 -0.19 -3.15
N LEU A 83 -10.85 -0.93 -2.12
CA LEU A 83 -11.77 -2.04 -2.18
C LEU A 83 -13.09 -1.62 -1.50
N PRO A 84 -14.19 -1.43 -2.25
CA PRO A 84 -15.47 -1.08 -1.66
C PRO A 84 -16.07 -2.24 -0.86
N VAL A 85 -16.67 -1.92 0.29
CA VAL A 85 -17.36 -2.87 1.17
C VAL A 85 -18.85 -2.56 1.09
N ALA A 86 -19.55 -3.23 0.17
CA ALA A 86 -20.96 -2.94 -0.13
C ALA A 86 -21.94 -3.50 0.90
N LYS A 87 -21.54 -4.52 1.67
CA LYS A 87 -22.36 -5.15 2.70
C LYS A 87 -21.69 -5.00 4.06
N PRO A 88 -22.44 -4.70 5.14
CA PRO A 88 -21.89 -4.67 6.48
C PRO A 88 -21.15 -5.97 6.81
N LEU A 89 -19.96 -5.81 7.36
CA LEU A 89 -19.16 -6.89 7.90
C LEU A 89 -19.65 -7.20 9.32
N PRO A 90 -19.88 -8.47 9.66
CA PRO A 90 -20.13 -8.87 11.05
C PRO A 90 -19.00 -8.44 11.99
N ALA A 91 -19.31 -8.33 13.28
CA ALA A 91 -18.27 -8.08 14.28
C ALA A 91 -17.25 -9.25 14.29
N GLY A 92 -15.96 -8.92 14.34
CA GLY A 92 -14.90 -9.92 14.27
C GLY A 92 -13.57 -9.40 13.74
N ALA A 93 -12.56 -10.26 13.79
CA ALA A 93 -11.25 -9.97 13.23
C ALA A 93 -11.21 -10.24 11.72
N TYR A 94 -10.54 -9.35 11.00
CA TYR A 94 -10.34 -9.41 9.56
C TYR A 94 -8.87 -9.27 9.22
N THR A 95 -8.42 -9.99 8.20
CA THR A 95 -7.08 -9.86 7.62
C THR A 95 -7.21 -9.31 6.21
N VAL A 96 -6.53 -8.22 5.91
CA VAL A 96 -6.41 -7.73 4.54
C VAL A 96 -5.09 -8.21 3.99
N LYS A 97 -5.15 -9.05 2.96
CA LYS A 97 -3.98 -9.41 2.15
C LYS A 97 -3.89 -8.49 0.96
N TRP A 98 -2.68 -8.09 0.61
CA TRP A 98 -2.42 -7.26 -0.55
C TRP A 98 -1.28 -7.83 -1.37
N GLN A 99 -1.37 -7.56 -2.67
CA GLN A 99 -0.32 -7.82 -3.64
C GLN A 99 -0.21 -6.57 -4.52
N ALA A 100 1.00 -6.08 -4.73
CA ALA A 100 1.27 -4.90 -5.53
C ALA A 100 2.32 -5.24 -6.60
N LEU A 101 2.07 -4.86 -7.85
CA LEU A 101 3.09 -4.76 -8.87
C LEU A 101 3.37 -3.27 -9.06
N SER A 102 4.56 -2.80 -8.69
CA SER A 102 4.96 -1.41 -8.96
C SER A 102 5.30 -1.22 -10.44
N LYS A 103 5.21 0.03 -10.90
CA LYS A 103 5.58 0.44 -12.27
C LYS A 103 7.05 0.22 -12.61
N ASP A 104 7.89 -0.03 -11.59
CA ASP A 104 9.29 -0.43 -11.76
C ASP A 104 9.44 -1.92 -12.16
N GLY A 105 8.34 -2.68 -12.18
CA GLY A 105 8.28 -4.09 -12.58
C GLY A 105 8.40 -5.09 -11.44
N HIS A 106 8.51 -4.67 -10.17
CA HIS A 106 8.65 -5.58 -9.04
C HIS A 106 7.33 -5.86 -8.34
N LYS A 107 7.15 -7.12 -7.95
CA LYS A 107 6.00 -7.57 -7.18
C LYS A 107 6.35 -7.63 -5.70
N THR A 108 5.50 -7.04 -4.87
CA THR A 108 5.54 -7.15 -3.41
C THR A 108 4.18 -7.58 -2.88
N ASP A 109 4.16 -8.13 -1.67
CA ASP A 109 2.94 -8.56 -1.00
C ASP A 109 3.07 -8.39 0.51
N GLY A 110 1.93 -8.48 1.19
CA GLY A 110 1.86 -8.44 2.63
C GLY A 110 0.44 -8.54 3.15
N ALA A 111 0.28 -8.28 4.45
CA ALA A 111 -1.02 -8.27 5.09
C ALA A 111 -1.05 -7.33 6.29
N TRP A 112 -2.24 -6.91 6.67
CA TRP A 112 -2.51 -6.27 7.95
C TRP A 112 -3.86 -6.74 8.51
N THR A 113 -4.14 -6.39 9.75
CA THR A 113 -5.37 -6.82 10.44
C THR A 113 -6.22 -5.64 10.89
N PHE A 114 -7.52 -5.83 11.03
CA PHE A 114 -8.41 -4.90 11.74
C PHE A 114 -9.56 -5.68 12.39
N THR A 115 -10.28 -5.04 13.30
CA THR A 115 -11.43 -5.64 13.98
C THR A 115 -12.67 -4.78 13.78
N VAL A 116 -13.77 -5.41 13.37
CA VAL A 116 -15.08 -4.77 13.33
C VAL A 116 -15.76 -4.93 14.70
N LYS A 117 -16.17 -3.82 15.29
CA LYS A 117 -16.96 -3.77 16.52
C LYS A 117 -18.45 -3.54 16.23
N PRO A 118 -19.35 -4.01 17.12
CA PRO A 118 -20.78 -3.75 17.03
C PRO A 118 -21.13 -2.26 17.02
#